data_AF-X0WE26-F1
#
_entry.id   AF-X0WE26-F1
#
_cell.length_a   1.000
_cell.length_b   1.000
_cell.length_c   1.000
_cell.angle_alpha   90.00
_cell.angle_beta   90.00
_cell.angle_gamma   90.00
#
_symmetry.space_group_name_H-M   'P 1'
#
loop_
_entity.id
_entity.type
_entity.pdbx_description
1 polymer ?
#
loop_
_entity_poly.entity_id
_entity_poly.type
_entity_poly.pdbx_seq_one_letter_code
_entity_poly.pdbx_strand_id
1 'polypeptide(L)'
;MKSDRCSRCGKPGDVELKYSKKFLCNSCFVRLFEKRVRKTIRLGKLLGPNDKIAVALSGGKDSSTALHILKELSEKIPSSELVA
;
A
#
# COMPACT_ATOMS: atom_id res chain seq x y z
N MET A 1 -18.35 -24.92 -2.11
CA MET A 1 -17.19 -24.81 -1.19
C MET A 1 -16.57 -23.43 -1.32
N LYS A 2 -16.94 -22.47 -0.47
CA LYS A 2 -16.22 -21.19 -0.38
C LYS A 2 -14.85 -21.47 0.23
N SER A 3 -13.75 -21.14 -0.45
CA SER A 3 -12.44 -21.20 0.20
C SER A 3 -12.29 -19.95 1.06
N ASP A 4 -12.89 -19.95 2.25
CA ASP A 4 -12.84 -18.86 3.23
C ASP A 4 -11.45 -18.72 3.89
N ARG A 5 -10.39 -19.21 3.23
CA ARG A 5 -9.01 -19.17 3.71
C ARG A 5 -8.18 -18.23 2.85
N CYS A 6 -7.36 -17.45 3.52
CA CYS A 6 -6.35 -16.61 2.94
C CYS A 6 -5.39 -17.44 2.08
N SER A 7 -5.38 -17.16 0.78
CA SER A 7 -4.50 -17.78 -0.22
C SER A 7 -3.00 -17.56 0.00
N ARG A 8 -2.61 -16.76 1.01
CA ARG A 8 -1.21 -16.44 1.34
C ARG A 8 -0.70 -17.10 2.62
N CYS A 9 -1.54 -17.21 3.65
CA CYS A 9 -1.12 -17.71 4.96
C CYS A 9 -2.05 -18.77 5.55
N GLY A 10 -3.12 -19.16 4.88
CA GLY A 10 -4.05 -20.21 5.33
C GLY A 10 -5.03 -19.82 6.44
N LYS A 11 -4.85 -18.66 7.11
CA LYS A 11 -5.80 -18.09 8.09
C LYS A 11 -7.16 -17.76 7.43
N PRO A 12 -8.25 -17.52 8.18
CA PRO A 12 -9.51 -17.04 7.61
C PRO A 12 -9.30 -15.83 6.70
N GLY A 13 -9.95 -15.81 5.53
CA GLY A 13 -9.84 -14.75 4.54
C GLY A 13 -11.09 -13.87 4.50
N ASP A 14 -10.92 -12.58 4.73
CA ASP A 14 -12.02 -11.60 4.85
C ASP A 14 -12.22 -10.79 3.55
N VAL A 15 -11.17 -10.65 2.75
CA VAL A 15 -11.15 -9.79 1.55
C VAL A 15 -11.06 -10.64 0.29
N GLU A 16 -12.08 -10.54 -0.57
CA GLU A 16 -12.07 -11.16 -1.90
C GLU A 16 -11.41 -10.25 -2.95
N LEU A 17 -10.34 -10.74 -3.56
CA LEU A 17 -9.72 -10.13 -4.72
C LEU A 17 -10.45 -10.55 -5.99
N LYS A 18 -11.53 -9.82 -6.35
CA LYS A 18 -12.42 -10.12 -7.49
C LYS A 18 -11.69 -10.47 -8.79
N TYR A 19 -10.62 -9.74 -9.14
CA TYR A 19 -9.83 -9.97 -10.35
C TYR A 19 -9.07 -11.32 -10.39
N SER A 20 -8.94 -12.01 -9.25
CA SER A 20 -8.19 -13.28 -9.16
C SER A 20 -8.95 -14.38 -8.43
N LYS A 21 -10.19 -14.11 -7.96
CA LYS A 21 -11.02 -15.02 -7.15
C LYS A 21 -10.28 -15.59 -5.92
N LYS A 22 -9.35 -14.81 -5.35
CA LYS A 22 -8.55 -15.19 -4.17
C LYS A 22 -9.06 -14.47 -2.93
N PHE A 23 -9.10 -15.16 -1.80
CA PHE A 23 -9.36 -14.56 -0.50
C PHE A 23 -8.04 -14.23 0.22
N LEU A 24 -8.03 -13.13 0.97
CA LEU A 24 -6.93 -12.71 1.84
C LEU A 24 -7.46 -12.29 3.21
N CYS A 25 -6.73 -12.62 4.27
CA CYS A 25 -6.94 -11.97 5.56
C CYS A 25 -6.49 -10.51 5.50
N ASN A 26 -7.00 -9.68 6.42
CA ASN A 26 -6.67 -8.25 6.47
C ASN A 26 -5.17 -7.94 6.38
N SER A 27 -4.33 -8.61 7.19
CA SER A 27 -2.87 -8.37 7.18
C SER A 27 -2.21 -8.73 5.84
N CYS A 28 -2.62 -9.83 5.21
CA CYS A 28 -2.09 -10.22 3.90
C CYS A 28 -2.58 -9.30 2.78
N PHE A 29 -3.79 -8.75 2.89
CA PHE A 29 -4.32 -7.75 1.96
C PHE A 29 -3.54 -6.44 2.07
N VAL A 30 -3.38 -5.89 3.28
CA VAL A 30 -2.62 -4.65 3.52
C VAL A 30 -1.19 -4.78 2.98
N ARG A 31 -0.49 -5.88 3.30
CA ARG A 31 0.85 -6.16 2.76
C ARG A 31 0.88 -6.25 1.24
N LEU A 32 -0.13 -6.86 0.63
CA LEU A 32 -0.24 -6.93 -0.84
C LEU A 32 -0.43 -5.54 -1.44
N PHE A 33 -1.27 -4.71 -0.83
CA PHE A 33 -1.56 -3.36 -1.26
C PHE A 33 -0.31 -2.47 -1.19
N GLU A 34 0.38 -2.42 -0.05
CA GLU A 34 1.65 -1.70 0.08
C GLU A 34 2.71 -2.17 -0.92
N LYS A 35 2.82 -3.49 -1.13
CA LYS A 35 3.74 -4.06 -2.13
C LYS A 35 3.43 -3.56 -3.54
N ARG A 36 2.15 -3.36 -3.87
CA ARG A 36 1.75 -2.78 -5.16
C ARG A 36 2.12 -1.32 -5.26
N VAL A 37 1.87 -0.52 -4.23
CA VAL A 37 2.27 0.89 -4.19
C VAL A 37 3.78 1.03 -4.40
N ARG A 38 4.59 0.28 -3.64
CA ARG A 38 6.06 0.25 -3.80
C ARG A 38 6.48 -0.18 -5.20
N LYS A 39 5.80 -1.16 -5.80
CA LYS A 39 6.06 -1.61 -7.17
C LYS A 39 5.76 -0.49 -8.17
N THR A 40 4.65 0.23 -8.02
CA THR A 40 4.28 1.36 -8.89
C THR A 40 5.31 2.49 -8.80
N ILE A 41 5.69 2.91 -7.59
CA ILE A 41 6.72 3.94 -7.38
C ILE A 41 8.03 3.56 -8.08
N ARG A 42 8.49 2.31 -7.90
CA ARG A 42 9.73 1.83 -8.51
C ARG A 42 9.67 1.74 -10.03
N LEU A 43 8.58 1.20 -10.59
CA LEU A 43 8.43 1.04 -12.03
C LEU A 43 8.24 2.39 -12.74
N GLY A 44 7.50 3.30 -12.12
CA GLY A 44 7.29 4.65 -12.63
C GLY A 44 8.44 5.61 -12.31
N LYS A 45 9.44 5.19 -11.53
CA LYS A 45 10.52 6.06 -11.01
C LYS A 45 9.96 7.35 -10.39
N LEU A 46 8.88 7.22 -9.61
CA LEU A 46 8.09 8.35 -9.14
C LEU A 46 8.76 9.15 -8.01
N LEU A 47 9.67 8.52 -7.27
CA LEU A 47 10.35 9.11 -6.11
C LEU A 47 11.82 8.70 -6.10
N GLY A 48 12.69 9.67 -5.85
CA GLY A 48 14.11 9.52 -5.59
C GLY A 48 14.46 9.72 -4.10
N PRO A 49 15.68 9.36 -3.70
CA PRO A 49 16.12 9.46 -2.31
C PRO A 49 16.21 10.89 -1.78
N ASN A 50 16.40 11.89 -2.65
CA ASN A 50 16.59 13.30 -2.28
C ASN A 50 15.36 14.16 -2.58
N ASP A 51 14.22 13.54 -2.90
CA ASP A 51 13.03 14.29 -3.27
C ASP A 51 12.35 14.88 -2.05
N LYS A 52 11.83 16.10 -2.22
CA LYS A 52 10.84 16.68 -1.32
C LYS A 52 9.44 16.34 -1.83
N ILE A 53 8.68 15.63 -1.02
CA ILE A 53 7.40 15.05 -1.39
C ILE A 53 6.30 15.89 -0.74
N ALA A 54 5.44 16.49 -1.57
CA ALA A 54 4.24 17.19 -1.12
C ALA A 54 2.99 16.34 -1.41
N VAL A 55 2.12 16.15 -0.43
CA VAL A 55 0.87 15.38 -0.58
C VAL A 55 -0.34 16.29 -0.37
N ALA A 56 -1.06 16.60 -1.44
CA ALA A 56 -2.28 17.40 -1.34
C ALA A 56 -3.41 16.62 -0.63
N LEU A 57 -3.81 17.09 0.55
CA LEU A 57 -4.89 16.50 1.34
C LEU A 57 -6.25 17.11 1.02
N SER A 58 -7.19 16.26 0.63
CA SER A 58 -8.61 16.62 0.45
C SER A 58 -9.49 16.22 1.63
N GLY A 59 -8.94 15.53 2.64
CA GLY A 59 -9.69 14.89 3.73
C GLY A 59 -10.35 13.56 3.33
N GLY A 60 -10.22 13.14 2.07
CA GLY A 60 -10.75 11.87 1.58
C GLY A 60 -9.90 10.67 1.97
N LYS A 61 -10.49 9.47 1.85
CA LYS A 61 -9.78 8.20 2.08
C LYS A 61 -8.55 8.04 1.18
N ASP A 62 -8.62 8.52 -0.06
CA ASP A 62 -7.58 8.28 -1.06
C ASP A 62 -6.33 9.13 -0.79
N SER A 63 -6.51 10.44 -0.55
CA SER A 63 -5.41 11.36 -0.20
C SER A 63 -4.80 11.02 1.17
N SER A 64 -5.63 10.66 2.15
CA SER A 64 -5.15 10.24 3.48
C SER A 64 -4.37 8.92 3.44
N THR A 65 -4.84 7.94 2.63
CA THR A 65 -4.14 6.66 2.44
C THR A 65 -2.80 6.87 1.73
N ALA A 66 -2.76 7.75 0.72
CA ALA A 66 -1.52 8.11 0.03
C ALA A 66 -0.51 8.73 1.01
N LEU A 67 -0.94 9.70 1.83
CA LEU A 67 -0.09 10.31 2.84
C LEU A 67 0.47 9.26 3.81
N HIS A 68 -0.40 8.41 4.36
CA HIS A 68 0.00 7.39 5.34
C HIS A 68 1.10 6.46 4.80
N ILE A 69 0.94 5.96 3.57
CA ILE A 69 1.94 5.08 2.94
C ILE A 69 3.23 5.84 2.62
N LEU A 70 3.13 7.06 2.10
CA LEU A 70 4.31 7.86 1.75
C LEU A 70 5.11 8.25 3.00
N LYS A 71 4.45 8.47 4.14
CA LYS A 71 5.10 8.69 5.43
C LYS A 71 5.91 7.48 5.89
N GLU A 72 5.34 6.27 5.85
CA GLU A 72 6.09 5.04 6.18
C GLU A 72 7.24 4.75 5.20
N LEU A 73 7.15 5.25 3.96
CA LEU A 73 8.21 5.13 2.97
C LEU A 73 9.34 6.13 3.22
N SER A 74 9.02 7.38 3.51
CA SER A 74 10.01 8.45 3.73
C SER A 74 10.82 8.22 5.01
N GLU A 75 10.24 7.63 6.05
CA GLU A 75 10.98 7.24 7.27
C GLU A 75 12.13 6.24 7.01
N LYS A 76 12.08 5.51 5.89
CA LYS A 76 13.14 4.57 5.49
C LYS A 76 14.18 5.21 4.57
N ILE A 77 14.00 6.48 4.19
CA ILE A 77 14.85 7.24 3.28
C ILE A 77 15.29 8.51 4.01
N PRO A 78 16.47 8.51 4.66
CA PRO A 78 16.91 9.59 5.54
C PRO A 78 16.98 10.98 4.89
N SER A 79 17.15 11.02 3.56
CA SER A 79 17.31 12.24 2.76
C SER A 79 16.01 12.76 2.14
N SER A 80 14.88 12.09 2.36
CA SER A 80 13.58 12.53 1.84
C SER A 80 12.82 13.38 2.85
N GLU A 81 12.19 14.46 2.37
CA GLU A 81 11.34 15.34 3.18
C GLU A 81 9.89 15.16 2.75
N LEU A 82 8.96 15.01 3.69
CA LEU A 82 7.53 14.85 3.41
C LEU A 82 6.74 16.01 4.03
N VAL A 83 5.96 16.70 3.21
CA VAL A 83 5.03 17.77 3.59
C VAL A 83 3.63 17.39 3.13
N ALA A 84 2.62 17.70 3.94
CA ALA A 84 1.21 17.42 3.64
C ALA A 84 0.37 18.68 3.80
#